data_AF-A0AAU7ZI80-F1
#
_entry.id   AF-A0AAU7ZI80-F1
#
_cell.length_a   1.000
_cell.length_b   1.000
_cell.length_c   1.000
_cell.angle_alpha   90.00
_cell.angle_beta   90.00
_cell.angle_gamma   90.00
#
_symmetry.space_group_name_H-M   'P 1'
#
loop_
_entity.id
_entity.type
_entity.pdbx_description
1 polymer ?
#
loop_
_entity_poly.entity_id
_entity_poly.type
_entity_poly.pdbx_seq_one_letter_code
_entity_poly.pdbx_strand_id
1 'polypeptide(L)'
;MQGTDVFAQNWSAEILKTAPLISPARQFVYPKQIAGEEDALARGALQLMVRPADGGAFLATCALGFTNSTMPTGVFACPNPREMCALAGGYAYIVDTTQPQHCTHIEMKPVVEARPLAPQELLLFVGFHSMIAWGASGQAWETARLSWEGVRITGVEGNTLHGMGWNLLTDRETAFEVDLLTGHHQGGGFAQPPQRQKN
;
A
#
# COMPACT_ATOMS: atom_id res chain seq x y z
N MET A 1 -3.44 15.75 20.32
CA MET A 1 -3.30 14.45 21.01
C MET A 1 -3.21 13.41 19.93
N GLN A 2 -2.01 12.86 19.68
CA GLN A 2 -1.78 11.84 18.67
C GLN A 2 -2.37 10.52 19.19
N GLY A 3 -3.57 10.18 18.71
CA GLY A 3 -4.10 8.84 18.88
C GLY A 3 -3.13 7.86 18.21
N THR A 4 -2.92 6.72 18.85
CA THR A 4 -1.99 5.69 18.37
C THR A 4 -2.56 5.10 17.08
N ASP A 5 -2.06 5.53 15.91
CA ASP A 5 -2.43 5.04 14.57
C ASP A 5 -1.87 3.64 14.31
N VAL A 6 -2.20 2.67 15.17
CA VAL A 6 -1.70 1.30 15.09
C VAL A 6 -2.87 0.34 15.13
N PHE A 7 -3.00 -0.47 14.09
CA PHE A 7 -3.96 -1.56 14.08
C PHE A 7 -3.54 -2.67 15.03
N ALA A 8 -4.52 -3.35 15.63
CA ALA A 8 -4.27 -4.61 16.31
C ALA A 8 -3.80 -5.65 15.27
N GLN A 9 -2.78 -6.43 15.63
CA GLN A 9 -2.29 -7.53 14.81
C GLN A 9 -2.01 -8.75 15.69
N ASN A 10 -2.25 -9.94 15.16
CA ASN A 10 -1.98 -11.20 15.85
C ASN A 10 -0.72 -11.90 15.34
N TRP A 11 0.18 -11.13 14.74
CA TRP A 11 1.41 -11.63 14.13
C TRP A 11 2.57 -10.67 14.43
N SER A 12 3.78 -11.16 14.20
CA SER A 12 4.99 -10.34 14.15
C SER A 12 5.77 -10.65 12.88
N ALA A 13 6.48 -9.66 12.36
CA ALA A 13 7.31 -9.84 11.18
C ALA A 13 8.64 -9.11 11.36
N GLU A 14 9.69 -9.71 10.84
CA GLU A 14 11.04 -9.18 10.89
C GLU A 14 11.58 -9.07 9.46
N ILE A 15 12.01 -7.86 9.08
CA ILE A 15 12.70 -7.64 7.81
C ILE A 15 14.12 -8.21 7.92
N LEU A 16 14.43 -9.19 7.08
CA LEU A 16 15.73 -9.84 7.07
C LEU A 16 16.72 -9.02 6.25
N LYS A 17 17.87 -8.69 6.85
CA LYS A 17 18.98 -8.02 6.15
C LYS A 17 19.78 -8.95 5.25
N THR A 18 19.74 -10.25 5.56
CA THR A 18 20.44 -11.31 4.86
C THR A 18 19.55 -12.53 4.83
N ALA A 19 19.62 -13.30 3.74
CA ALA A 19 18.93 -14.57 3.67
C ALA A 19 19.34 -15.48 4.84
N PRO A 20 18.38 -16.21 5.45
CA PRO A 20 18.69 -17.10 6.55
C PRO A 20 19.62 -18.24 6.07
N LEU A 21 20.61 -18.58 6.89
CA LEU A 21 21.56 -19.68 6.60
C LEU A 21 20.86 -21.03 6.42
N ILE A 22 19.74 -21.23 7.14
CA ILE A 22 18.86 -22.38 7.01
C ILE A 22 17.47 -21.84 6.72
N SER A 23 16.97 -22.06 5.51
CA SER A 23 15.64 -21.61 5.14
C SER A 23 14.57 -22.34 5.94
N PRO A 24 13.51 -21.65 6.40
CA PRO A 24 12.37 -22.29 7.04
C PRO A 24 11.70 -23.32 6.12
N ALA A 25 11.02 -24.30 6.71
CA ALA A 25 10.25 -25.28 5.94
C ALA A 25 9.12 -24.63 5.13
N ARG A 26 8.53 -23.54 5.64
CA ARG A 26 7.43 -22.81 4.99
C ARG A 26 7.97 -21.55 4.34
N GLN A 27 7.83 -21.46 3.02
CA GLN A 27 8.33 -20.36 2.20
C GLN A 27 7.27 -19.98 1.16
N PHE A 28 7.09 -18.68 0.98
CA PHE A 28 6.12 -18.12 0.05
C PHE A 28 6.76 -16.96 -0.72
N VAL A 29 6.54 -16.94 -2.03
CA VAL A 29 7.08 -15.91 -2.94
C VAL A 29 5.91 -15.11 -3.53
N TYR A 30 6.03 -13.78 -3.53
CA TYR A 30 5.01 -12.86 -4.01
C TYR A 30 5.58 -11.90 -5.07
N PRO A 31 4.86 -11.65 -6.19
CA PRO A 31 3.64 -12.33 -6.60
C PRO A 31 3.88 -13.83 -6.81
N LYS A 32 2.80 -14.63 -6.85
CA LYS A 32 2.92 -16.09 -7.01
C LYS A 32 3.83 -16.40 -8.21
N GLN A 33 4.76 -17.31 -7.96
CA GLN A 33 5.85 -17.66 -8.85
C GLN A 33 5.37 -17.94 -10.29
N ILE A 34 5.92 -17.20 -11.24
CA ILE A 34 5.86 -17.53 -12.67
C ILE A 34 7.09 -18.40 -12.96
N ALA A 35 6.88 -19.60 -13.51
CA ALA A 35 7.96 -20.52 -13.81
C ALA A 35 9.00 -19.87 -14.74
N GLY A 36 10.27 -19.88 -14.36
CA GLY A 36 11.38 -19.30 -15.13
C GLY A 36 11.77 -17.87 -14.74
N GLU A 37 11.04 -17.21 -13.82
CA GLU A 37 11.36 -15.86 -13.32
C GLU A 37 11.86 -15.85 -11.86
N GLU A 38 12.22 -17.01 -11.31
CA GLU A 38 12.60 -17.16 -9.89
C GLU A 38 13.74 -16.23 -9.48
N ASP A 39 14.83 -16.22 -10.24
CA ASP A 39 16.02 -15.41 -9.96
C ASP A 39 15.77 -13.91 -10.16
N ALA A 40 14.78 -13.55 -10.97
CA ALA A 40 14.40 -12.16 -11.18
C ALA A 40 13.56 -11.66 -10.00
N LEU A 41 12.62 -12.47 -9.53
CA LEU A 41 11.76 -12.16 -8.37
C LEU A 41 12.55 -12.12 -7.05
N ALA A 42 13.59 -12.95 -6.91
CA ALA A 42 14.39 -13.01 -5.69
C ALA A 42 15.45 -11.90 -5.57
N ARG A 43 15.86 -11.28 -6.68
CA ARG A 43 16.92 -10.25 -6.67
C ARG A 43 16.44 -8.98 -5.99
N GLY A 44 17.06 -8.63 -4.87
CA GLY A 44 16.73 -7.44 -4.09
C GLY A 44 15.37 -7.52 -3.39
N ALA A 45 14.74 -8.70 -3.37
CA ALA A 45 13.44 -8.91 -2.76
C ALA A 45 13.44 -8.53 -1.27
N LEU A 46 12.29 -8.01 -0.82
CA LEU A 46 12.04 -7.86 0.61
C LEU A 46 11.78 -9.24 1.21
N GLN A 47 12.69 -9.67 2.10
CA GLN A 47 12.55 -10.92 2.84
C GLN A 47 12.02 -10.66 4.25
N LEU A 48 10.95 -11.35 4.60
CA LEU A 48 10.28 -11.23 5.89
C LEU A 48 10.21 -12.57 6.59
N MET A 49 10.71 -12.63 7.83
CA MET A 49 10.39 -13.73 8.73
C MET A 49 9.08 -13.41 9.45
N VAL A 50 8.00 -14.07 9.07
CA VAL A 50 6.65 -13.84 9.61
C VAL A 50 6.32 -14.92 10.62
N ARG A 51 5.81 -14.49 11.79
CA ARG A 51 5.38 -15.34 12.89
C ARG A 51 3.91 -15.03 13.20
N PRO A 52 2.97 -15.75 12.58
CA PRO A 52 1.55 -15.66 12.92
C PRO A 52 1.27 -16.25 14.30
N ALA A 53 0.15 -15.88 14.91
CA ALA A 53 -0.33 -16.51 16.15
C ALA A 53 -0.63 -18.01 15.99
N ASP A 54 -0.94 -18.47 14.77
CA ASP A 54 -1.24 -19.86 14.45
C ASP A 54 -0.63 -20.27 13.10
N GLY A 55 -0.33 -21.55 12.91
CA GLY A 55 0.20 -22.11 11.66
C GLY A 55 1.73 -22.10 11.51
N GLY A 56 2.46 -21.56 12.49
CA GLY A 56 3.93 -21.57 12.54
C GLY A 56 4.61 -20.48 11.71
N ALA A 57 5.90 -20.25 11.94
CA ALA A 57 6.67 -19.23 11.22
C ALA A 57 6.88 -19.58 9.74
N PHE A 58 7.02 -18.57 8.89
CA PHE A 58 7.33 -18.73 7.46
C PHE A 58 8.20 -17.59 6.93
N LEU A 59 8.91 -17.88 5.84
CA LEU A 59 9.64 -16.88 5.07
C LEU A 59 8.74 -16.36 3.95
N ALA A 60 8.49 -15.05 3.92
CA ALA A 60 7.87 -14.36 2.80
C ALA A 60 8.95 -13.63 1.98
N THR A 61 8.96 -13.86 0.67
CA THR A 61 9.83 -13.19 -0.29
C THR A 61 8.96 -12.34 -1.20
N CYS A 62 8.95 -11.03 -0.97
CA CYS A 62 8.21 -10.06 -1.77
C CYS A 62 9.13 -9.47 -2.83
N ALA A 63 8.82 -9.68 -4.10
CA ALA A 63 9.57 -9.12 -5.21
C ALA A 63 9.65 -7.59 -5.10
N LEU A 64 10.83 -7.05 -5.43
CA LEU A 64 11.07 -5.63 -5.36
C LEU A 64 10.41 -4.93 -6.56
N GLY A 65 9.60 -3.90 -6.32
CA GLY A 65 8.98 -3.13 -7.40
C GLY A 65 10.00 -2.29 -8.16
N PHE A 66 10.65 -1.37 -7.46
CA PHE A 66 11.63 -0.45 -8.01
C PHE A 66 12.93 -0.49 -7.20
N THR A 67 14.07 -0.41 -7.88
CA THR A 67 15.41 -0.42 -7.25
C THR A 67 15.82 0.92 -6.65
N ASN A 68 15.03 1.98 -6.88
CA ASN A 68 15.27 3.31 -6.32
C ASN A 68 15.08 3.29 -4.80
N SER A 69 16.10 3.64 -4.03
CA SER A 69 16.09 3.63 -2.57
C SER A 69 15.13 4.63 -1.92
N THR A 70 14.61 5.61 -2.68
CA THR A 70 13.55 6.53 -2.23
C THR A 70 12.18 5.86 -2.20
N MET A 71 12.02 4.72 -2.88
CA MET A 71 10.75 4.00 -2.89
C MET A 71 10.54 3.30 -1.54
N PRO A 72 9.35 3.41 -0.95
CA PRO A 72 9.12 2.96 0.40
C PRO A 72 9.27 1.43 0.47
N THR A 73 9.88 0.99 1.56
CA THR A 73 9.98 -0.43 1.93
C THR A 73 9.68 -0.57 3.41
N GLY A 74 8.79 -1.50 3.77
CA GLY A 74 8.35 -1.66 5.14
C GLY A 74 7.29 -2.72 5.33
N VAL A 75 6.89 -2.91 6.58
CA VAL A 75 5.81 -3.82 6.97
C VAL A 75 4.80 -3.04 7.78
N PHE A 76 3.53 -3.19 7.43
CA PHE A 76 2.43 -2.46 8.06
C PHE A 76 1.34 -3.43 8.51
N ALA A 77 0.76 -3.15 9.67
CA ALA A 77 -0.48 -3.76 10.10
C ALA A 77 -1.63 -3.35 9.16
N CYS A 78 -2.60 -4.24 8.97
CA CYS A 78 -3.82 -3.95 8.22
C CYS A 78 -5.02 -3.88 9.19
N PRO A 79 -6.15 -3.28 8.76
CA PRO A 79 -7.37 -3.28 9.57
C PRO A 79 -7.88 -4.68 9.92
N ASN A 80 -7.69 -5.66 9.02
CA ASN A 80 -7.84 -7.06 9.37
C ASN A 80 -6.60 -7.53 10.16
N PRO A 81 -6.74 -7.97 11.42
CA PRO A 81 -5.60 -8.30 12.28
C PRO A 81 -4.80 -9.52 11.83
N ARG A 82 -5.34 -10.32 10.89
CA ARG A 82 -4.65 -11.48 10.28
C ARG A 82 -3.81 -11.08 9.06
N GLU A 83 -4.06 -9.90 8.51
CA GLU A 83 -3.38 -9.43 7.32
C GLU A 83 -2.15 -8.59 7.68
N MET A 84 -1.12 -8.76 6.87
CA MET A 84 0.09 -7.96 6.87
C MET A 84 0.22 -7.30 5.50
N CYS A 85 0.60 -6.02 5.48
CA CYS A 85 1.04 -5.36 4.27
C CYS A 85 2.57 -5.36 4.21
N ALA A 86 3.15 -6.03 3.22
CA ALA A 86 4.54 -5.91 2.86
C ALA A 86 4.69 -4.92 1.70
N LEU A 87 5.38 -3.80 1.95
CA LEU A 87 5.70 -2.80 0.95
C LEU A 87 7.16 -3.00 0.53
N ALA A 88 7.41 -3.37 -0.72
CA ALA A 88 8.74 -3.73 -1.25
C ALA A 88 9.10 -2.83 -2.43
N GLY A 89 9.86 -1.76 -2.16
CA GLY A 89 10.29 -0.81 -3.20
C GLY A 89 9.12 -0.24 -4.00
N GLY A 90 8.02 0.12 -3.33
CA GLY A 90 6.82 0.68 -3.95
C GLY A 90 5.81 -0.33 -4.52
N TYR A 91 6.04 -1.64 -4.40
CA TYR A 91 4.97 -2.65 -4.59
C TYR A 91 4.39 -3.06 -3.24
N ALA A 92 3.06 -3.11 -3.12
CA ALA A 92 2.37 -3.49 -1.89
C ALA A 92 1.69 -4.85 -2.02
N TYR A 93 1.92 -5.72 -1.03
CA TYR A 93 1.36 -7.06 -0.94
C TYR A 93 0.59 -7.20 0.37
N ILE A 94 -0.71 -7.47 0.29
CA ILE A 94 -1.53 -7.86 1.45
C ILE A 94 -1.48 -9.37 1.58
N VAL A 95 -0.98 -9.89 2.70
CA VAL A 95 -0.80 -11.32 2.95
C VAL A 95 -1.65 -11.73 4.16
N ASP A 96 -2.53 -12.73 3.99
CA ASP A 96 -3.14 -13.41 5.14
C ASP A 96 -2.07 -14.27 5.82
N THR A 97 -1.67 -13.87 7.04
CA THR A 97 -0.58 -14.55 7.77
C THR A 97 -0.94 -15.96 8.24
N THR A 98 -2.23 -16.28 8.33
CA THR A 98 -2.72 -17.64 8.66
C THR A 98 -2.84 -18.52 7.41
N GLN A 99 -3.05 -17.90 6.26
CA GLN A 99 -3.13 -18.55 4.94
C GLN A 99 -2.19 -17.86 3.94
N PRO A 100 -0.86 -17.95 4.12
CA PRO A 100 0.12 -17.17 3.35
C PRO A 100 0.11 -17.41 1.83
N GLN A 101 -0.55 -18.46 1.35
CA GLN A 101 -0.86 -18.66 -0.08
C GLN A 101 -1.90 -17.66 -0.63
N HIS A 102 -2.63 -16.96 0.23
CA HIS A 102 -3.58 -15.90 -0.09
C HIS A 102 -2.87 -14.56 0.06
N CYS A 103 -2.54 -13.96 -1.08
CA CYS A 103 -1.88 -12.68 -1.17
C CYS A 103 -2.52 -11.86 -2.29
N THR A 104 -2.82 -10.60 -1.98
CA THR A 104 -3.30 -9.60 -2.93
C THR A 104 -2.19 -8.62 -3.22
N HIS A 105 -1.83 -8.47 -4.50
CA HIS A 105 -0.93 -7.41 -4.95
C HIS A 105 -1.78 -6.17 -5.25
N ILE A 106 -1.53 -5.06 -4.55
CA ILE A 106 -2.23 -3.80 -4.81
C ILE A 106 -1.88 -3.30 -6.21
N GLU A 107 -2.90 -2.95 -6.99
CA GLU A 107 -2.75 -2.46 -8.38
C GLU A 107 -2.32 -0.98 -8.48
N MET A 108 -1.53 -0.50 -7.52
CA MET A 108 -0.94 0.84 -7.51
C MET A 108 0.57 0.74 -7.60
N LYS A 109 1.15 1.25 -8.69
CA LYS A 109 2.58 1.08 -8.99
C LYS A 109 3.19 2.38 -9.52
N PRO A 110 4.06 3.06 -8.74
CA PRO A 110 4.42 2.75 -7.35
C PRO A 110 3.38 3.22 -6.34
N VAL A 111 3.31 2.51 -5.21
CA VAL A 111 2.93 3.08 -3.92
C VAL A 111 4.11 3.92 -3.42
N VAL A 112 3.88 5.20 -3.17
CA VAL A 112 4.90 6.14 -2.66
C VAL A 112 4.78 6.37 -1.16
N GLU A 113 3.61 6.10 -0.59
CA GLU A 113 3.36 6.15 0.86
C GLU A 113 2.30 5.12 1.25
N ALA A 114 2.49 4.45 2.39
CA ALA A 114 1.46 3.68 3.06
C ALA A 114 1.17 4.33 4.42
N ARG A 115 -0.10 4.72 4.66
CA ARG A 115 -0.52 5.46 5.86
C ARG A 115 -1.63 4.71 6.59
N PRO A 116 -1.37 4.19 7.80
CA PRO A 116 -2.41 3.67 8.67
C PRO A 116 -3.33 4.81 9.15
N LEU A 117 -4.64 4.61 9.04
CA LEU A 117 -5.69 5.44 9.63
C LEU A 117 -6.55 4.56 10.54
N ALA A 118 -6.04 4.28 11.74
CA ALA A 118 -6.68 3.35 12.67
C ALA A 118 -8.12 3.73 13.05
N PRO A 119 -8.46 5.01 13.32
CA PRO A 119 -9.82 5.40 13.65
C PRO A 119 -10.85 5.16 12.53
N GLN A 120 -10.39 5.14 11.26
CA GLN A 120 -11.23 4.90 10.09
C GLN A 120 -11.17 3.45 9.61
N GLU A 121 -10.37 2.60 10.26
CA GLU A 121 -10.14 1.21 9.87
C GLU A 121 -9.62 1.07 8.41
N LEU A 122 -8.73 1.99 8.00
CA LEU A 122 -8.15 2.02 6.64
C LEU A 122 -6.62 2.07 6.64
N LEU A 123 -6.00 1.19 5.86
CA LEU A 123 -4.62 1.39 5.40
C LEU A 123 -4.66 2.07 4.02
N LEU A 124 -4.19 3.31 3.95
CA LEU A 124 -4.14 4.06 2.69
C LEU A 124 -2.83 3.78 1.95
N PHE A 125 -2.94 3.55 0.65
CA PHE A 125 -1.84 3.55 -0.30
C PHE A 125 -1.94 4.81 -1.16
N VAL A 126 -0.88 5.60 -1.16
CA VAL A 126 -0.78 6.83 -1.95
C VAL A 126 0.15 6.57 -3.12
N GLY A 127 -0.30 6.88 -4.32
CA GLY A 127 0.51 6.89 -5.54
C GLY A 127 0.78 8.33 -6.00
N PHE A 128 1.36 8.48 -7.19
CA PHE A 128 1.58 9.82 -7.76
C PHE A 128 0.31 10.52 -8.23
N HIS A 129 -0.77 9.78 -8.48
CA HIS A 129 -1.97 10.31 -9.13
C HIS A 129 -3.24 10.06 -8.34
N SER A 130 -3.33 8.95 -7.59
CA SER A 130 -4.54 8.49 -6.92
C SER A 130 -4.19 7.86 -5.57
N MET A 131 -5.24 7.52 -4.80
CA MET A 131 -5.13 6.79 -3.55
C MET A 131 -6.03 5.55 -3.56
N ILE A 132 -5.57 4.47 -2.94
CA ILE A 132 -6.35 3.26 -2.66
C ILE A 132 -6.49 3.14 -1.15
N ALA A 133 -7.68 2.78 -0.68
CA ALA A 133 -7.91 2.41 0.71
C ALA A 133 -8.16 0.92 0.86
N TRP A 134 -7.45 0.32 1.80
CA TRP A 134 -7.64 -1.07 2.20
C TRP A 134 -8.31 -1.13 3.57
N GLY A 135 -9.48 -1.76 3.64
CA GLY A 135 -10.24 -2.01 4.86
C GLY A 135 -10.14 -3.47 5.32
N ALA A 136 -10.90 -3.83 6.36
CA ALA A 136 -10.87 -5.17 6.94
C ALA A 136 -11.39 -6.29 6.01
N SER A 137 -12.13 -5.93 4.97
CA SER A 137 -12.70 -6.88 3.98
C SER A 137 -12.06 -6.77 2.59
N GLY A 138 -10.93 -6.07 2.46
CA GLY A 138 -10.24 -5.85 1.20
C GLY A 138 -10.20 -4.38 0.77
N GLN A 139 -10.03 -4.13 -0.53
CA GLN A 139 -10.06 -2.78 -1.09
C GLN A 139 -11.44 -2.14 -0.84
N ALA A 140 -11.45 -1.04 -0.08
CA ALA A 140 -12.66 -0.30 0.25
C ALA A 140 -13.05 0.66 -0.88
N TRP A 141 -12.06 1.38 -1.41
CA TRP A 141 -12.24 2.32 -2.52
C TRP A 141 -10.91 2.66 -3.19
N GLU A 142 -11.01 3.27 -4.36
CA GLU A 142 -9.91 3.95 -5.05
C GLU A 142 -10.43 5.32 -5.52
N THR A 143 -9.64 6.37 -5.33
CA THR A 143 -9.99 7.70 -5.84
C THR A 143 -9.84 7.73 -7.37
N ALA A 144 -10.59 8.61 -8.03
CA ALA A 144 -10.15 9.08 -9.34
C ALA A 144 -8.80 9.83 -9.22
N ARG A 145 -8.22 10.23 -10.36
CA ARG A 145 -6.95 10.96 -10.35
C ARG A 145 -7.13 12.31 -9.64
N LEU A 146 -6.28 12.54 -8.64
CA LEU A 146 -6.17 13.75 -7.83
C LEU A 146 -5.11 14.71 -8.39
N SER A 147 -4.10 14.17 -9.08
CA SER A 147 -2.91 14.90 -9.49
C SER A 147 -2.34 14.42 -10.83
N TRP A 148 -1.64 15.31 -11.53
CA TRP A 148 -0.80 14.96 -12.67
C TRP A 148 0.56 14.39 -12.22
N GLU A 149 1.07 14.86 -11.09
CA GLU A 149 2.35 14.45 -10.52
C GLU A 149 2.31 14.73 -9.01
N GLY A 150 2.68 13.73 -8.20
CA GLY A 150 2.70 13.85 -6.76
C GLY A 150 1.32 14.00 -6.10
N VAL A 151 1.09 13.25 -5.04
CA VAL A 151 -0.03 13.44 -4.12
C VAL A 151 0.55 13.60 -2.73
N ARG A 152 0.16 14.66 -2.02
CA ARG A 152 0.65 14.93 -0.67
C ARG A 152 -0.51 15.11 0.29
N ILE A 153 -0.58 14.26 1.30
CA ILE A 153 -1.59 14.38 2.37
C ILE A 153 -1.13 15.47 3.36
N THR A 154 -2.00 16.45 3.62
CA THR A 154 -1.73 17.55 4.56
C THR A 154 -2.38 17.36 5.92
N GLY A 155 -3.47 16.58 6.00
CA GLY A 155 -4.13 16.29 7.27
C GLY A 155 -5.34 15.39 7.11
N VAL A 156 -5.87 14.91 8.23
CA VAL A 156 -7.14 14.18 8.32
C VAL A 156 -7.95 14.83 9.43
N GLU A 157 -9.20 15.19 9.12
CA GLU A 157 -10.17 15.72 10.07
C GLU A 157 -11.47 14.91 9.96
N GLY A 158 -11.81 14.16 11.01
CA GLY A 158 -12.95 13.25 10.98
C GLY A 158 -12.82 12.21 9.86
N ASN A 159 -13.74 12.25 8.90
CA ASN A 159 -13.73 11.38 7.73
C ASN A 159 -13.26 12.10 6.45
N THR A 160 -12.65 13.27 6.59
CA THR A 160 -12.14 14.04 5.46
C THR A 160 -10.61 14.04 5.49
N LEU A 161 -10.02 13.55 4.42
CA LEU A 161 -8.59 13.67 4.16
C LEU A 161 -8.35 14.92 3.32
N HIS A 162 -7.42 15.76 3.75
CA HIS A 162 -6.97 16.94 3.02
C HIS A 162 -5.61 16.67 2.39
N GLY A 163 -5.41 17.16 1.16
CA GLY A 163 -4.14 17.05 0.49
C GLY A 163 -3.94 18.06 -0.64
N MET A 164 -2.78 17.95 -1.28
CA MET A 164 -2.35 18.79 -2.40
C MET A 164 -1.94 17.90 -3.57
N GLY A 165 -2.31 18.30 -4.79
CA GLY A 165 -1.88 17.66 -6.03
C GLY A 165 -1.46 18.69 -7.07
N TRP A 166 -0.50 18.35 -7.93
CA TRP A 166 -0.01 19.22 -8.99
C TRP A 166 -0.98 19.29 -10.17
N ASN A 167 -1.29 20.52 -10.60
CA ASN A 167 -2.04 20.81 -11.80
C ASN A 167 -1.09 21.21 -12.94
N LEU A 168 -0.97 20.35 -13.96
CA LEU A 168 -0.13 20.59 -15.13
C LEU A 168 -0.58 21.82 -15.95
N LEU A 169 -1.88 22.10 -16.01
CA LEU A 169 -2.42 23.19 -16.84
C LEU A 169 -2.18 24.56 -16.24
N THR A 170 -2.17 24.65 -14.90
CA THR A 170 -1.97 25.91 -14.19
C THR A 170 -0.57 26.05 -13.58
N ASP A 171 0.25 25.00 -13.65
CA ASP A 171 1.61 24.94 -13.11
C ASP A 171 1.66 25.25 -11.60
N ARG A 172 0.72 24.68 -10.83
CA ARG A 172 0.52 24.96 -9.40
C ARG A 172 0.02 23.75 -8.64
N GLU A 173 0.32 23.69 -7.33
CA GLU A 173 -0.38 22.79 -6.42
C GLU A 173 -1.81 23.29 -6.17
N THR A 174 -2.77 22.37 -6.26
CA THR A 174 -4.18 22.59 -5.97
C THR A 174 -4.60 21.69 -4.82
N ALA A 175 -5.36 22.24 -3.86
CA ALA A 175 -5.91 21.46 -2.76
C ALA A 175 -6.97 20.47 -3.25
N PHE A 176 -7.05 19.32 -2.58
CA PHE A 176 -8.15 18.38 -2.71
C PHE A 176 -8.60 17.90 -1.34
N GLU A 177 -9.82 17.39 -1.30
CA GLU A 177 -10.39 16.70 -0.16
C GLU A 177 -10.93 15.35 -0.62
N VAL A 178 -10.76 14.31 0.20
CA VAL A 178 -11.27 12.96 -0.04
C VAL A 178 -12.16 12.57 1.14
N ASP A 179 -13.38 12.13 0.86
CA ASP A 179 -14.23 11.44 1.82
C ASP A 179 -13.68 10.03 2.05
N LEU A 180 -13.18 9.76 3.24
CA LEU A 180 -12.56 8.50 3.62
C LEU A 180 -13.55 7.33 3.67
N LEU A 181 -14.86 7.57 3.70
CA LEU A 181 -15.84 6.50 3.65
C LEU A 181 -16.07 5.98 2.22
N THR A 182 -15.90 6.84 1.22
CA THR A 182 -16.34 6.56 -0.15
C THR A 182 -15.21 6.63 -1.18
N GLY A 183 -14.10 7.29 -0.86
CA GLY A 183 -13.04 7.63 -1.81
C GLY A 183 -13.43 8.74 -2.79
N HIS A 184 -14.61 9.34 -2.64
CA HIS A 184 -15.01 10.48 -3.46
C HIS A 184 -14.16 11.68 -3.10
N HIS A 185 -13.76 12.45 -4.12
CA HIS A 185 -12.93 13.62 -3.91
C HIS A 185 -13.50 14.86 -4.58
N GLN A 186 -13.09 16.01 -4.06
CA GLN A 186 -13.31 17.32 -4.67
C GLN A 186 -11.99 18.09 -4.75
N GLY A 187 -11.87 18.96 -5.75
CA GLY A 187 -10.62 19.64 -6.06
C GLY A 187 -9.57 18.72 -6.67
N GLY A 188 -8.30 19.08 -6.49
CA GLY A 188 -7.15 18.38 -7.06
C GLY A 188 -6.60 19.04 -8.33
N GLY A 189 -5.40 18.63 -8.70
CA GLY A 189 -4.70 19.13 -9.89
C GLY A 189 -5.15 18.48 -11.20
N PHE A 190 -5.89 17.38 -11.12
CA PHE A 190 -6.42 16.67 -12.28
C PHE A 190 -7.88 17.08 -12.54
N ALA A 191 -8.09 18.22 -13.20
CA ALA A 191 -9.41 18.57 -13.71
C ALA A 191 -9.68 17.78 -15.00
N GLN A 192 -10.81 17.09 -15.07
CA GLN A 192 -11.31 16.59 -16.36
C GLN A 192 -11.58 17.81 -17.27
N PRO A 193 -11.08 17.85 -18.52
CA PRO A 193 -11.44 18.93 -19.42
C PRO A 193 -12.98 18.98 -19.55
N PRO A 194 -13.59 20.18 -19.62
CA PRO A 194 -15.04 20.30 -19.72
C PRO A 194 -15.52 19.46 -20.90
N GLN A 195 -16.47 18.55 -20.65
CA GLN A 195 -17.11 17.79 -21.72
C GLN A 195 -17.74 18.80 -22.68
N ARG A 196 -17.24 18.88 -23.92
CA ARG A 196 -17.96 19.57 -24.99
C ARG A 196 -19.32 18.88 -25.11
N GLN A 197 -20.39 19.56 -24.69
CA GLN A 197 -21.74 19.19 -25.07
C GLN A 197 -21.76 19.13 -26.60
N LYS A 198 -21.98 17.94 -27.15
CA LYS A 198 -22.34 17.80 -28.56
C LYS A 198 -23.74 18.40 -28.68
N ASN A 199 -23.82 19.60 -29.25
CA ASN A 199 -25.07 20.15 -29.77
C ASN A 199 -25.56 19.30 -30.96
#